data_AF-A0A533UY50-F1
#
_entry.id   AF-A0A533UY50-F1
#
_cell.length_a   1.000
_cell.length_b   1.000
_cell.length_c   1.000
_cell.angle_alpha   90.00
_cell.angle_beta   90.00
_cell.angle_gamma   90.00
#
_symmetry.space_group_name_H-M   'P 1'
#
loop_
_entity.id
_entity.type
_entity.pdbx_description
1 polymer ?
#
loop_
_entity_poly.entity_id
_entity_poly.type
_entity_poly.pdbx_seq_one_letter_code
_entity_poly.pdbx_strand_id
1 'polypeptide(L)'
;MLSGDQVLFHVGPYNFRTRHLLVLAVLVIAFTTAFIMRSFPIKYGFYLNEFDPYFDYRATKYIVDNGLDAYLKWHDDKSWYPDGRNIPKTSQVGLHITSAFLYKIFGGNSSVLDFTIVLPVVVGSLTTIVTFALVRSLGGTTAGLFSALLIAFTPAIIQRGNLGWFKSEPLGLFLALLGLYLLISALKHRQNVAIAKALVGGLLLGLANASWGGIQYFSIPISLFFFAVTFLRKDIKIPLIVAIVFTVATLLSAGSFPRPGLSFVFGLPGIALIGGTIFLIASLILRRLSSSNTFIRNNWILLGVFFAISLGIIISGTFIGSSFRYLNAVNPFLSSQNPLVESVAEHFTPTVVDYFTDYSILLMFAG
;
A
#
# COMPACT_ATOMS: atom_id res chain seq x y z
N MET A 1 -22.91 -34.26 -2.99
CA MET A 1 -21.65 -33.57 -2.66
C MET A 1 -20.82 -33.48 -3.92
N LEU A 2 -20.63 -32.27 -4.47
CA LEU A 2 -19.83 -32.06 -5.67
C LEU A 2 -18.40 -32.56 -5.43
N SER A 3 -17.93 -33.57 -6.17
CA SER A 3 -16.54 -33.99 -6.10
C SER A 3 -15.67 -32.85 -6.66
N GLY A 4 -14.76 -32.31 -5.82
CA GLY A 4 -14.06 -31.06 -6.11
C GLY A 4 -13.13 -31.09 -7.33
N ASP A 5 -12.85 -32.28 -7.87
CA ASP A 5 -11.93 -32.51 -8.98
C ASP A 5 -12.60 -32.73 -10.34
N GLN A 6 -13.93 -32.73 -10.42
CA GLN A 6 -14.62 -32.80 -11.70
C GLN A 6 -14.26 -31.56 -12.56
N VAL A 7 -13.76 -31.81 -13.77
CA VAL A 7 -13.46 -30.76 -14.75
C VAL A 7 -14.76 -30.37 -15.44
N LEU A 8 -15.07 -29.08 -15.44
CA LEU A 8 -16.28 -28.53 -16.07
C LEU A 8 -16.03 -28.13 -17.53
N PHE A 9 -14.89 -27.47 -17.79
CA PHE A 9 -14.47 -27.14 -19.15
C PHE A 9 -12.96 -26.90 -19.22
N HIS A 10 -12.42 -26.99 -20.44
CA HIS A 10 -11.01 -26.79 -20.76
C HIS A 10 -10.81 -25.44 -21.45
N VAL A 11 -9.82 -24.67 -21.01
CA VAL A 11 -9.37 -23.45 -21.70
C VAL A 11 -7.87 -23.53 -21.91
N GLY A 12 -7.45 -23.94 -23.11
CA GLY A 12 -6.04 -24.18 -23.43
C GLY A 12 -5.40 -25.19 -22.45
N PRO A 13 -4.26 -24.86 -21.80
CA PRO A 13 -3.62 -25.74 -20.83
C PRO A 13 -4.31 -25.77 -19.44
N TYR A 14 -5.40 -25.03 -19.26
CA TYR A 14 -6.05 -24.85 -17.95
C TYR A 14 -7.35 -25.67 -17.82
N ASN A 15 -7.41 -26.50 -16.78
CA ASN A 15 -8.58 -27.31 -16.45
C ASN A 15 -9.43 -26.61 -15.39
N PHE A 16 -10.60 -26.09 -15.79
CA PHE A 16 -11.52 -25.44 -14.87
C PHE A 16 -12.32 -26.51 -14.11
N ARG A 17 -11.90 -26.78 -12.87
CA ARG A 17 -12.55 -27.73 -11.95
C ARG A 17 -13.65 -27.09 -11.11
N THR A 18 -14.59 -27.89 -10.60
CA THR A 18 -15.69 -27.46 -9.71
C THR A 18 -15.23 -26.67 -8.49
N ARG A 19 -14.06 -26.98 -7.90
CA ARG A 19 -13.48 -26.19 -6.80
C ARG A 19 -13.25 -24.71 -7.15
N HIS A 20 -13.05 -24.37 -8.42
CA HIS A 20 -12.88 -22.97 -8.84
C HIS A 20 -14.22 -22.21 -8.82
N LEU A 21 -15.35 -22.89 -9.03
CA LEU A 21 -16.68 -22.27 -8.83
C LEU A 21 -16.88 -21.90 -7.37
N LEU A 22 -16.46 -22.76 -6.44
CA LEU A 22 -16.53 -22.45 -5.01
C LEU A 22 -15.67 -21.22 -4.67
N VAL A 23 -14.44 -21.17 -5.17
CA VAL A 23 -13.56 -20.00 -5.00
C VAL A 23 -14.22 -18.74 -5.54
N LEU A 24 -14.75 -18.80 -6.77
CA LEU A 24 -15.43 -17.66 -7.39
C LEU A 24 -16.66 -17.22 -6.59
N ALA A 25 -17.48 -18.17 -6.14
CA ALA A 25 -18.68 -17.89 -5.34
C ALA A 25 -18.32 -17.18 -4.02
N VAL A 26 -17.31 -17.68 -3.30
CA VAL A 26 -16.85 -17.05 -2.05
C VAL A 26 -16.30 -15.65 -2.31
N LEU A 27 -15.57 -15.43 -3.41
CA LEU A 27 -15.06 -14.11 -3.77
C LEU A 27 -16.17 -13.13 -4.14
N VAL A 28 -17.18 -13.58 -4.88
CA VAL A 28 -18.37 -12.77 -5.20
C VAL A 28 -19.11 -12.40 -3.92
N ILE A 29 -19.29 -13.35 -2.99
CA ILE A 29 -19.91 -13.08 -1.69
C ILE A 29 -19.07 -12.08 -0.89
N ALA A 30 -17.75 -12.29 -0.78
CA ALA A 30 -16.86 -11.40 -0.03
C ALA A 30 -16.89 -9.97 -0.60
N PHE A 31 -16.78 -9.82 -1.92
CA PHE A 31 -16.86 -8.52 -2.59
C PHE A 31 -18.23 -7.85 -2.39
N THR A 32 -19.31 -8.60 -2.61
CA THR A 32 -20.68 -8.07 -2.51
C THR A 32 -20.98 -7.63 -1.08
N THR A 33 -20.60 -8.42 -0.09
CA THR A 33 -20.77 -8.06 1.32
C THR A 33 -19.92 -6.85 1.70
N ALA A 34 -18.66 -6.81 1.26
CA ALA A 34 -17.79 -5.65 1.47
C ALA A 34 -18.40 -4.36 0.89
N PHE A 35 -19.03 -4.46 -0.28
CA PHE A 35 -19.71 -3.36 -0.95
C PHE A 35 -20.94 -2.91 -0.13
N ILE A 36 -21.85 -3.84 0.20
CA ILE A 36 -23.07 -3.55 0.97
C ILE A 36 -22.74 -2.88 2.31
N MET A 37 -21.78 -3.44 3.07
CA MET A 37 -21.39 -2.92 4.38
C MET A 37 -20.82 -1.49 4.28
N ARG A 38 -20.01 -1.22 3.25
CA ARG A 38 -19.43 0.12 3.01
C ARG A 38 -20.47 1.10 2.46
N SER A 39 -21.49 0.63 1.74
CA SER A 39 -22.60 1.45 1.26
C SER A 39 -23.63 1.80 2.33
N PHE A 40 -23.61 1.13 3.49
CA PHE A 40 -24.63 1.29 4.52
C PHE A 40 -24.90 2.74 5.00
N PRO A 41 -23.91 3.66 5.05
CA PRO A 41 -24.17 5.07 5.37
C PRO A 41 -25.18 5.77 4.45
N ILE A 42 -25.52 5.20 3.29
CA ILE A 42 -26.54 5.73 2.36
C ILE A 42 -27.88 6.03 3.04
N LYS A 43 -28.22 5.32 4.13
CA LYS A 43 -29.45 5.57 4.90
C LYS A 43 -29.49 6.95 5.56
N TYR A 44 -28.35 7.59 5.73
CA TYR A 44 -28.22 8.94 6.28
C TYR A 44 -28.08 10.01 5.19
N GLY A 45 -28.00 9.60 3.93
CA GLY A 45 -27.85 10.50 2.78
C GLY A 45 -26.70 10.10 1.86
N PHE A 46 -26.67 10.74 0.70
CA PHE A 46 -25.65 10.51 -0.33
C PHE A 46 -24.74 11.74 -0.42
N TYR A 47 -23.81 11.82 0.52
CA TYR A 47 -22.92 12.97 0.70
C TYR A 47 -21.48 12.53 0.96
N LEU A 48 -20.55 13.48 0.88
CA LEU A 48 -19.22 13.29 1.45
C LEU A 48 -19.31 13.34 2.98
N ASN A 49 -18.66 12.39 3.64
CA ASN A 49 -18.63 12.29 5.10
C ASN A 49 -17.41 13.01 5.66
N GLU A 50 -17.50 13.52 6.89
CA GLU A 50 -16.42 14.27 7.54
C GLU A 50 -15.98 15.54 6.78
N PHE A 51 -14.96 16.22 7.30
CA PHE A 51 -14.50 17.51 6.77
C PHE A 51 -13.49 17.35 5.63
N ASP A 52 -12.59 16.39 5.76
CA ASP A 52 -11.45 16.24 4.85
C ASP A 52 -11.82 15.91 3.39
N PRO A 53 -12.80 15.01 3.10
CA PRO A 53 -13.12 14.62 1.72
C PRO A 53 -13.55 15.75 0.80
N TYR A 54 -14.08 16.86 1.36
CA TYR A 54 -14.47 18.03 0.57
C TYR A 54 -13.28 18.67 -0.14
N PHE A 55 -12.10 18.69 0.50
CA PHE A 55 -10.88 19.18 -0.14
C PHE A 55 -10.43 18.26 -1.28
N ASP A 56 -10.41 16.96 -1.03
CA ASP A 56 -9.98 15.96 -2.01
C ASP A 56 -10.91 15.94 -3.23
N TYR A 57 -12.23 16.09 -3.00
CA TYR A 57 -13.23 16.29 -4.05
C TYR A 57 -12.96 17.56 -4.87
N ARG A 58 -12.75 18.72 -4.21
CA ARG A 58 -12.47 19.98 -4.89
C ARG A 58 -11.22 19.87 -5.76
N ALA A 59 -10.16 19.26 -5.25
CA ALA A 59 -8.92 19.06 -5.99
C ALA A 59 -9.11 18.12 -7.19
N THR A 60 -9.89 17.05 -7.03
CA THR A 60 -10.25 16.14 -8.13
C THR A 60 -11.09 16.85 -9.20
N LYS A 61 -12.11 17.60 -8.79
CA LYS A 61 -12.94 18.40 -9.68
C LYS A 61 -12.12 19.45 -10.42
N TYR A 62 -11.16 20.09 -9.77
CA TYR A 62 -10.26 21.04 -10.42
C TYR A 62 -9.48 20.40 -11.59
N ILE A 63 -9.00 19.17 -11.43
CA ILE A 63 -8.32 18.42 -12.51
C ILE A 63 -9.29 18.10 -13.65
N VAL A 64 -10.53 17.71 -13.33
CA VAL A 64 -11.55 17.40 -14.34
C VAL A 64 -11.90 18.64 -15.16
N ASP A 65 -12.08 19.79 -14.50
CA ASP A 65 -12.53 21.03 -15.14
C ASP A 65 -11.40 21.76 -15.88
N ASN A 66 -10.17 21.75 -15.35
CA ASN A 66 -9.05 22.59 -15.84
C ASN A 66 -7.88 21.79 -16.43
N GLY A 67 -7.85 20.47 -16.23
CA GLY A 67 -6.75 19.61 -16.64
C GLY A 67 -5.62 19.46 -15.63
N LEU A 68 -4.76 18.47 -15.88
CA LEU A 68 -3.67 18.10 -14.98
C LEU A 68 -2.55 19.15 -14.93
N ASP A 69 -2.22 19.77 -16.07
CA ASP A 69 -1.17 20.80 -16.13
C ASP A 69 -1.52 22.02 -15.27
N ALA A 70 -2.77 22.48 -15.35
CA ALA A 70 -3.29 23.56 -14.49
C ALA A 70 -3.20 23.16 -13.01
N TYR A 71 -3.62 21.93 -12.67
CA TYR A 71 -3.53 21.43 -11.30
C TYR A 71 -2.08 21.45 -10.79
N LEU A 72 -1.10 20.98 -11.57
CA LEU A 72 0.31 20.94 -11.17
C LEU A 72 0.94 22.32 -10.93
N LYS A 73 0.31 23.39 -11.43
CA LYS A 73 0.71 24.79 -11.23
C LYS A 73 -0.20 25.53 -10.26
N TRP A 74 -1.18 24.85 -9.66
CA TRP A 74 -2.24 25.49 -8.91
C TRP A 74 -1.74 26.04 -7.56
N HIS A 75 -1.79 27.37 -7.46
CA HIS A 75 -1.74 28.11 -6.20
C HIS A 75 -3.15 28.54 -5.84
N ASP A 76 -3.67 28.04 -4.72
CA ASP A 76 -5.02 28.32 -4.26
C ASP A 76 -5.03 29.55 -3.34
N ASP A 77 -5.52 30.66 -3.86
CA ASP A 77 -5.70 31.93 -3.14
C ASP A 77 -6.94 31.95 -2.23
N LYS A 78 -7.85 30.98 -2.39
CA LYS A 78 -9.08 30.88 -1.58
C LYS A 78 -8.86 30.24 -0.21
N SER A 79 -7.72 29.59 -0.01
CA SER A 79 -7.35 28.97 1.26
C SER A 79 -6.12 29.67 1.83
N TRP A 80 -6.00 29.79 3.15
CA TRP A 80 -4.85 30.43 3.81
C TRP A 80 -4.61 31.88 3.37
N TYR A 81 -5.66 32.71 3.39
CA TYR A 81 -5.52 34.15 3.10
C TYR A 81 -4.60 34.84 4.13
N PRO A 82 -3.67 35.72 3.70
CA PRO A 82 -3.45 36.21 2.33
C PRO A 82 -2.44 35.40 1.50
N ASP A 83 -1.74 34.43 2.08
CA ASP A 83 -0.60 33.76 1.46
C ASP A 83 -0.98 32.77 0.34
N GLY A 84 -2.16 32.17 0.45
CA GLY A 84 -2.60 31.09 -0.42
C GLY A 84 -1.93 29.75 -0.09
N ARG A 85 -2.24 28.72 -0.88
CA ARG A 85 -1.67 27.37 -0.71
C ARG A 85 -1.25 26.76 -2.05
N ASN A 86 0.01 26.33 -2.15
CA ASN A 86 0.46 25.52 -3.28
C ASN A 86 -0.08 24.09 -3.15
N ILE A 87 -1.11 23.76 -3.93
CA ILE A 87 -1.85 22.50 -3.77
C ILE A 87 -1.00 21.27 -4.09
N PRO A 88 -0.33 21.17 -5.26
CA PRO A 88 0.43 19.97 -5.61
C PRO A 88 1.55 19.66 -4.62
N LYS A 89 2.28 20.68 -4.16
CA LYS A 89 3.41 20.47 -3.23
C LYS A 89 2.96 20.08 -1.83
N THR A 90 1.72 20.38 -1.45
CA THR A 90 1.23 20.22 -0.06
C THR A 90 0.14 19.17 0.10
N SER A 91 -0.23 18.44 -0.96
CA SER A 91 -1.33 17.45 -0.93
C SER A 91 -0.92 16.07 -1.42
N GLN A 92 -1.69 15.05 -1.07
CA GLN A 92 -1.50 13.68 -1.59
C GLN A 92 -2.08 13.56 -2.99
N VAL A 93 -1.29 13.98 -3.98
CA VAL A 93 -1.75 14.16 -5.37
C VAL A 93 -2.22 12.87 -6.06
N GLY A 94 -1.75 11.71 -5.59
CA GLY A 94 -2.07 10.41 -6.18
C GLY A 94 -3.57 10.11 -6.16
N LEU A 95 -4.27 10.50 -5.08
CA LEU A 95 -5.73 10.34 -4.98
C LEU A 95 -6.45 11.17 -6.04
N HIS A 96 -6.12 12.45 -6.14
CA HIS A 96 -6.84 13.38 -7.04
C HIS A 96 -6.65 12.99 -8.51
N ILE A 97 -5.39 12.68 -8.87
CA ILE A 97 -5.04 12.29 -10.25
C ILE A 97 -5.72 10.97 -10.60
N THR A 98 -5.58 9.95 -9.77
CA THR A 98 -6.18 8.62 -10.03
C THR A 98 -7.70 8.74 -10.14
N SER A 99 -8.33 9.48 -9.23
CA SER A 99 -9.79 9.64 -9.24
C SER A 99 -10.29 10.41 -10.46
N ALA A 100 -9.59 11.47 -10.89
CA ALA A 100 -9.93 12.20 -12.09
C ALA A 100 -9.80 11.36 -13.36
N PHE A 101 -8.76 10.53 -13.47
CA PHE A 101 -8.60 9.61 -14.60
C PHE A 101 -9.65 8.50 -14.59
N LEU A 102 -9.94 7.91 -13.42
CA LEU A 102 -11.01 6.93 -13.28
C LEU A 102 -12.38 7.53 -13.63
N TYR A 103 -12.66 8.78 -13.23
CA TYR A 103 -13.88 9.49 -13.61
C TYR A 103 -13.98 9.69 -15.13
N LYS A 104 -12.89 10.03 -15.82
CA LYS A 104 -12.90 10.16 -17.28
C LYS A 104 -13.23 8.85 -18.00
N ILE A 105 -12.88 7.70 -17.41
CA ILE A 105 -13.11 6.38 -18.01
C ILE A 105 -14.48 5.82 -17.61
N PHE A 106 -14.86 5.97 -16.34
CA PHE A 106 -16.00 5.28 -15.72
C PHE A 106 -17.12 6.21 -15.23
N GLY A 107 -16.93 7.53 -15.28
CA GLY A 107 -17.87 8.52 -14.75
C GLY A 107 -19.18 8.60 -15.54
N GLY A 108 -19.16 8.28 -16.84
CA GLY A 108 -20.35 8.30 -17.69
C GLY A 108 -21.11 9.63 -17.60
N ASN A 109 -22.40 9.56 -17.24
CA ASN A 109 -23.28 10.72 -17.05
C ASN A 109 -23.39 11.16 -15.57
N SER A 110 -22.64 10.54 -14.65
CA SER A 110 -22.67 10.93 -13.23
C SER A 110 -21.93 12.25 -13.00
N SER A 111 -22.26 12.95 -11.93
CA SER A 111 -21.46 14.10 -11.51
C SER A 111 -20.13 13.63 -10.90
N VAL A 112 -19.10 14.49 -10.93
CA VAL A 112 -17.83 14.21 -10.22
C VAL A 112 -18.09 13.93 -8.74
N LEU A 113 -19.06 14.61 -8.13
CA LEU A 113 -19.43 14.43 -6.73
C LEU A 113 -19.92 13.01 -6.49
N ASP A 114 -20.92 12.56 -7.25
CA ASP A 114 -21.50 11.21 -7.09
C ASP A 114 -20.43 10.13 -7.29
N PHE A 115 -19.56 10.33 -8.28
CA PHE A 115 -18.44 9.42 -8.52
C PHE A 115 -17.50 9.34 -7.31
N THR A 116 -17.09 10.48 -6.74
CA THR A 116 -16.21 10.51 -5.58
C THR A 116 -16.84 9.92 -4.32
N ILE A 117 -18.16 10.05 -4.13
CA ILE A 117 -18.90 9.45 -3.00
C ILE A 117 -18.84 7.91 -3.06
N VAL A 118 -18.94 7.33 -4.26
CA VAL A 118 -18.98 5.86 -4.46
C VAL A 118 -17.60 5.23 -4.57
N LEU A 119 -16.61 5.96 -5.08
CA LEU A 119 -15.25 5.46 -5.30
C LEU A 119 -14.62 4.70 -4.10
N PRO A 120 -14.67 5.19 -2.84
CA PRO A 120 -14.10 4.45 -1.71
C PRO A 120 -14.75 3.08 -1.48
N VAL A 121 -16.06 2.95 -1.74
CA VAL A 121 -16.79 1.67 -1.64
C VAL A 121 -16.26 0.68 -2.66
N VAL A 122 -16.10 1.12 -3.92
CA VAL A 122 -15.62 0.27 -5.02
C VAL A 122 -14.20 -0.19 -4.74
N VAL A 123 -13.30 0.74 -4.44
CA VAL A 123 -11.87 0.45 -4.20
C VAL A 123 -11.70 -0.40 -2.94
N GLY A 124 -12.41 -0.07 -1.85
CA GLY A 124 -12.41 -0.84 -0.61
C GLY A 124 -12.94 -2.27 -0.80
N SER A 125 -13.92 -2.47 -1.68
CA SER A 125 -14.43 -3.80 -2.03
C SER A 125 -13.43 -4.58 -2.88
N LEU A 126 -12.76 -3.94 -3.86
CA LEU A 126 -11.70 -4.56 -4.65
C LEU A 126 -10.49 -4.98 -3.79
N THR A 127 -10.22 -4.28 -2.69
CA THR A 127 -9.18 -4.66 -1.72
C THR A 127 -9.42 -6.07 -1.17
N THR A 128 -10.66 -6.54 -1.02
CA THR A 128 -10.93 -7.94 -0.59
C THR A 128 -10.36 -8.96 -1.56
N ILE A 129 -10.47 -8.70 -2.86
CA ILE A 129 -9.98 -9.57 -3.93
C ILE A 129 -8.44 -9.53 -4.00
N VAL A 130 -7.86 -8.36 -3.79
CA VAL A 130 -6.40 -8.20 -3.74
C VAL A 130 -5.81 -8.91 -2.52
N THR A 131 -6.44 -8.80 -1.35
CA THR A 131 -6.03 -9.54 -0.15
C THR A 131 -6.11 -11.04 -0.38
N PHE A 132 -7.19 -11.55 -0.99
CA PHE A 132 -7.27 -12.95 -1.40
C PHE A 132 -6.06 -13.36 -2.24
N ALA A 133 -5.73 -12.57 -3.28
CA ALA A 133 -4.64 -12.90 -4.19
C ALA A 133 -3.28 -12.89 -3.47
N LEU A 134 -3.04 -11.91 -2.60
CA LEU A 134 -1.84 -11.80 -1.76
C LEU A 134 -1.70 -13.00 -0.84
N VAL A 135 -2.71 -13.27 0.00
CA VAL A 135 -2.63 -14.35 1.01
C VAL A 135 -2.64 -15.72 0.34
N ARG A 136 -3.36 -15.90 -0.77
CA ARG A 136 -3.27 -17.12 -1.59
C ARG A 136 -1.86 -17.37 -2.09
N SER A 137 -1.14 -16.31 -2.44
CA SER A 137 0.26 -16.43 -2.86
C SER A 137 1.18 -16.85 -1.73
N LEU A 138 0.80 -16.70 -0.46
CA LEU A 138 1.61 -17.05 0.71
C LEU A 138 1.20 -18.41 1.28
N GLY A 139 -0.06 -18.57 1.67
CA GLY A 139 -0.60 -19.72 2.41
C GLY A 139 -1.58 -20.60 1.65
N GLY A 140 -1.76 -20.39 0.33
CA GLY A 140 -2.64 -21.19 -0.50
C GLY A 140 -4.10 -20.73 -0.52
N THR A 141 -4.94 -21.40 -1.32
CA THR A 141 -6.30 -20.94 -1.66
C THR A 141 -7.20 -20.77 -0.44
N THR A 142 -7.18 -21.72 0.50
CA THR A 142 -8.01 -21.67 1.72
C THR A 142 -7.69 -20.44 2.56
N ALA A 143 -6.41 -20.20 2.86
CA ALA A 143 -5.99 -19.00 3.58
C ALA A 143 -6.39 -17.71 2.84
N GLY A 144 -6.26 -17.71 1.51
CA GLY A 144 -6.75 -16.62 0.67
C GLY A 144 -8.25 -16.36 0.86
N LEU A 145 -9.09 -17.39 0.80
CA LEU A 145 -10.54 -17.24 0.97
C LEU A 145 -10.92 -16.68 2.34
N PHE A 146 -10.29 -17.19 3.41
CA PHE A 146 -10.47 -16.64 4.76
C PHE A 146 -10.06 -15.17 4.82
N SER A 147 -8.89 -14.80 4.29
CA SER A 147 -8.44 -13.41 4.32
C SER A 147 -9.40 -12.44 3.59
N ALA A 148 -10.01 -12.88 2.49
CA ALA A 148 -11.00 -12.09 1.74
C ALA A 148 -12.24 -11.82 2.58
N LEU A 149 -12.76 -12.86 3.25
CA LEU A 149 -13.91 -12.75 4.14
C LEU A 149 -13.59 -11.88 5.35
N LEU A 150 -12.45 -12.08 6.01
CA LEU A 150 -12.08 -11.30 7.18
C LEU A 150 -11.98 -9.80 6.86
N ILE A 151 -11.29 -9.42 5.77
CA ILE A 151 -11.20 -8.00 5.33
C ILE A 151 -12.56 -7.43 4.91
N ALA A 152 -13.47 -8.25 4.37
CA ALA A 152 -14.79 -7.78 4.00
C ALA A 152 -15.60 -7.28 5.21
N PHE A 153 -15.39 -7.88 6.38
CA PHE A 153 -16.11 -7.60 7.63
C PHE A 153 -15.33 -6.79 8.67
N THR A 154 -14.06 -6.43 8.45
CA THR A 154 -13.26 -5.70 9.45
C THR A 154 -13.78 -4.27 9.67
N PRO A 155 -14.30 -3.92 10.88
CA PRO A 155 -14.78 -2.57 11.18
C PRO A 155 -13.74 -1.47 10.92
N ALA A 156 -12.48 -1.67 11.35
CA ALA A 156 -11.40 -0.70 11.14
C ALA A 156 -11.20 -0.31 9.65
N ILE A 157 -11.34 -1.27 8.74
CA ILE A 157 -11.21 -1.04 7.30
C ILE A 157 -12.49 -0.46 6.70
N ILE A 158 -13.67 -0.86 7.22
CA ILE A 158 -14.96 -0.35 6.75
C ILE A 158 -15.12 1.13 7.11
N GLN A 159 -14.81 1.51 8.35
CA GLN A 159 -14.98 2.90 8.83
C GLN A 159 -14.15 3.88 8.02
N ARG A 160 -12.92 3.51 7.65
CA ARG A 160 -11.99 4.32 6.84
C ARG A 160 -12.10 4.06 5.34
N GLY A 161 -13.26 3.61 4.86
CA GLY A 161 -13.49 3.30 3.44
C GLY A 161 -14.97 3.08 3.08
N ASN A 162 -15.87 3.74 3.81
CA ASN A 162 -17.31 3.68 3.55
C ASN A 162 -17.74 4.73 2.52
N LEU A 163 -19.02 4.68 2.13
CA LEU A 163 -19.64 5.63 1.22
C LEU A 163 -19.45 7.06 1.70
N GLY A 164 -18.92 7.94 0.83
CA GLY A 164 -18.63 9.33 1.19
C GLY A 164 -17.27 9.55 1.87
N TRP A 165 -16.54 8.50 2.28
CA TRP A 165 -15.17 8.57 2.80
C TRP A 165 -14.16 8.74 1.64
N PHE A 166 -14.28 9.82 0.86
CA PHE A 166 -13.38 10.07 -0.25
C PHE A 166 -12.03 10.62 0.25
N LYS A 167 -11.22 9.72 0.80
CA LYS A 167 -9.89 9.98 1.35
C LYS A 167 -8.82 9.11 0.73
N SER A 168 -7.58 9.38 1.13
CA SER A 168 -6.37 8.70 0.68
C SER A 168 -6.26 7.23 1.08
N GLU A 169 -6.77 6.82 2.25
CA GLU A 169 -6.50 5.50 2.82
C GLU A 169 -7.04 4.35 1.96
N PRO A 170 -8.31 4.36 1.48
CA PRO A 170 -8.84 3.26 0.67
C PRO A 170 -8.01 2.97 -0.58
N LEU A 171 -7.67 4.02 -1.32
CA LEU A 171 -6.88 3.91 -2.55
C LEU A 171 -5.43 3.52 -2.26
N GLY A 172 -4.81 4.15 -1.25
CA GLY A 172 -3.45 3.82 -0.84
C GLY A 172 -3.30 2.35 -0.46
N LEU A 173 -4.20 1.83 0.38
CA LEU A 173 -4.19 0.43 0.82
C LEU A 173 -4.41 -0.54 -0.34
N PHE A 174 -5.39 -0.28 -1.20
CA PHE A 174 -5.64 -1.11 -2.38
C PHE A 174 -4.39 -1.24 -3.26
N LEU A 175 -3.78 -0.11 -3.61
CA LEU A 175 -2.60 -0.07 -4.48
C LEU A 175 -1.37 -0.71 -3.83
N ALA A 176 -1.14 -0.46 -2.54
CA ALA A 176 -0.01 -1.03 -1.81
C ALA A 176 -0.12 -2.56 -1.67
N LEU A 177 -1.30 -3.07 -1.34
CA LEU A 177 -1.54 -4.52 -1.25
C LEU A 177 -1.43 -5.19 -2.63
N LEU A 178 -1.87 -4.51 -3.70
CA LEU A 178 -1.72 -5.00 -5.06
C LEU A 178 -0.25 -5.02 -5.48
N GLY A 179 0.51 -3.97 -5.14
CA GLY A 179 1.95 -3.90 -5.35
C GLY A 179 2.69 -5.02 -4.61
N LEU A 180 2.32 -5.26 -3.34
CA LEU A 180 2.88 -6.35 -2.53
C LEU A 180 2.52 -7.73 -3.09
N TYR A 181 1.27 -7.94 -3.53
CA TYR A 181 0.87 -9.16 -4.23
C TYR A 181 1.76 -9.40 -5.45
N LEU A 182 1.97 -8.38 -6.29
CA LEU A 182 2.81 -8.50 -7.48
C LEU A 182 4.28 -8.77 -7.13
N LEU A 183 4.82 -8.14 -6.08
CA LEU A 183 6.15 -8.43 -5.56
C LEU A 183 6.31 -9.91 -5.18
N ILE A 184 5.43 -10.43 -4.32
CA ILE A 184 5.49 -11.82 -3.86
C ILE A 184 5.23 -12.80 -5.01
N SER A 185 4.28 -12.47 -5.88
CA SER A 185 3.95 -13.27 -7.06
C SER A 185 5.14 -13.34 -8.04
N ALA A 186 5.88 -12.25 -8.24
CA ALA A 186 7.04 -12.19 -9.13
C ALA A 186 8.10 -13.23 -8.77
N LEU A 187 8.32 -13.47 -7.47
CA LEU A 187 9.32 -14.42 -6.96
C LEU A 187 9.07 -15.88 -7.33
N LYS A 188 7.87 -16.19 -7.81
CA LYS A 188 7.41 -17.55 -8.18
C LYS A 188 7.38 -17.79 -9.69
N HIS A 189 7.71 -16.80 -10.50
CA HIS A 189 7.57 -16.87 -11.96
C HIS A 189 8.94 -16.83 -12.66
N ARG A 190 8.95 -17.19 -13.95
CA ARG A 190 10.13 -17.04 -14.81
C ARG A 190 10.54 -15.58 -14.94
N GLN A 191 11.82 -15.34 -15.20
CA GLN A 191 12.45 -14.01 -15.20
C GLN A 191 11.64 -12.93 -15.93
N ASN A 192 11.19 -13.15 -17.17
CA ASN A 192 10.46 -12.12 -17.93
C ASN A 192 9.16 -11.69 -17.25
N VAL A 193 8.40 -12.66 -16.72
CA VAL A 193 7.14 -12.41 -16.00
C VAL A 193 7.43 -11.81 -14.63
N ALA A 194 8.51 -12.24 -13.97
CA ALA A 194 8.95 -11.69 -12.69
C ALA A 194 9.31 -10.20 -12.82
N ILE A 195 10.04 -9.81 -13.88
CA ILE A 195 10.39 -8.42 -14.17
C ILE A 195 9.13 -7.58 -14.40
N ALA A 196 8.21 -8.05 -15.24
CA ALA A 196 6.97 -7.32 -15.51
C ALA A 196 6.13 -7.10 -14.24
N LYS A 197 5.98 -8.15 -13.41
CA LYS A 197 5.27 -8.06 -12.13
C LYS A 197 5.97 -7.14 -11.14
N ALA A 198 7.30 -7.21 -11.03
CA ALA A 198 8.09 -6.34 -10.16
C ALA A 198 7.99 -4.88 -10.58
N LEU A 199 8.04 -4.61 -11.89
CA LEU A 199 7.91 -3.27 -12.45
C LEU A 199 6.54 -2.67 -12.13
N VAL A 200 5.46 -3.38 -12.49
CA VAL A 200 4.10 -2.90 -12.21
C VAL A 200 3.87 -2.79 -10.70
N GLY A 201 4.33 -3.76 -9.91
CA GLY A 201 4.20 -3.74 -8.46
C GLY A 201 4.90 -2.54 -7.82
N GLY A 202 6.11 -2.20 -8.28
CA GLY A 202 6.84 -1.04 -7.78
C GLY A 202 6.20 0.28 -8.20
N LEU A 203 5.74 0.39 -9.46
CA LEU A 203 4.99 1.56 -9.92
C LEU A 203 3.71 1.78 -9.10
N LEU A 204 2.98 0.71 -8.78
CA LEU A 204 1.79 0.79 -7.94
C LEU A 204 2.11 1.18 -6.50
N LEU A 205 3.21 0.68 -5.92
CA LEU A 205 3.64 1.09 -4.58
C LEU A 205 4.07 2.56 -4.54
N GLY A 206 4.72 3.06 -5.60
CA GLY A 206 5.05 4.48 -5.72
C GLY A 206 3.80 5.37 -5.84
N LEU A 207 2.83 4.95 -6.65
CA LEU A 207 1.53 5.62 -6.74
C LEU A 207 0.77 5.57 -5.40
N ALA A 208 0.82 4.44 -4.69
CA ALA A 208 0.23 4.28 -3.37
C ALA A 208 0.83 5.28 -2.35
N ASN A 209 2.15 5.51 -2.40
CA ASN A 209 2.82 6.53 -1.58
C ASN A 209 2.41 7.96 -1.93
N ALA A 210 2.12 8.24 -3.21
CA ALA A 210 1.60 9.53 -3.65
C ALA A 210 0.11 9.72 -3.31
N SER A 211 -0.64 8.63 -3.14
CA SER A 211 -2.03 8.65 -2.70
C SER A 211 -2.15 8.76 -1.19
N TRP A 212 -1.31 8.07 -0.41
CA TRP A 212 -1.37 8.07 1.06
C TRP A 212 0.01 7.96 1.70
N GLY A 213 0.35 8.92 2.57
CA GLY A 213 1.63 8.97 3.28
C GLY A 213 1.88 7.80 4.24
N GLY A 214 0.83 7.08 4.68
CA GLY A 214 0.97 5.88 5.50
C GLY A 214 1.61 4.71 4.76
N ILE A 215 1.62 4.71 3.43
CA ILE A 215 2.24 3.62 2.65
C ILE A 215 3.76 3.59 2.79
N GLN A 216 4.37 4.68 3.26
CA GLN A 216 5.81 4.73 3.55
C GLN A 216 6.25 3.61 4.50
N TYR A 217 5.37 3.19 5.42
CA TYR A 217 5.64 2.07 6.34
C TYR A 217 5.85 0.73 5.64
N PHE A 218 5.30 0.50 4.45
CA PHE A 218 5.51 -0.75 3.69
C PHE A 218 6.97 -0.93 3.26
N SER A 219 7.74 0.16 3.17
CA SER A 219 9.16 0.12 2.82
C SER A 219 9.98 -0.68 3.84
N ILE A 220 9.59 -0.63 5.11
CA ILE A 220 10.28 -1.32 6.21
C ILE A 220 10.17 -2.86 6.08
N PRO A 221 8.97 -3.49 6.09
CA PRO A 221 8.86 -4.93 5.97
C PRO A 221 9.35 -5.44 4.61
N ILE A 222 9.21 -4.67 3.53
CA ILE A 222 9.78 -5.05 2.22
C ILE A 222 11.31 -5.09 2.27
N SER A 223 11.93 -4.08 2.90
CA SER A 223 13.37 -4.05 3.09
C SER A 223 13.83 -5.24 3.95
N LEU A 224 13.20 -5.45 5.12
CA LEU A 224 13.49 -6.60 5.99
C LEU A 224 13.32 -7.94 5.27
N PHE A 225 12.31 -8.04 4.40
CA PHE A 225 12.13 -9.21 3.55
C PHE A 225 13.34 -9.43 2.60
N PHE A 226 13.88 -8.37 1.98
CA PHE A 226 15.09 -8.49 1.16
C PHE A 226 16.32 -8.93 1.96
N PHE A 227 16.48 -8.46 3.20
CA PHE A 227 17.50 -9.00 4.12
C PHE A 227 17.27 -10.48 4.38
N ALA A 228 16.06 -10.86 4.80
CA ALA A 228 15.72 -12.22 5.21
C ALA A 228 15.88 -13.24 4.08
N VAL A 229 15.54 -12.88 2.83
CA VAL A 229 15.66 -13.77 1.66
C VAL A 229 17.08 -14.31 1.50
N THR A 230 18.11 -13.53 1.83
CA THR A 230 19.52 -13.96 1.71
C THR A 230 19.87 -15.15 2.60
N PHE A 231 19.21 -15.25 3.75
CA PHE A 231 19.41 -16.32 4.75
C PHE A 231 18.51 -17.52 4.47
N LEU A 232 17.28 -17.26 4.03
CA LEU A 232 16.24 -18.28 3.89
C LEU A 232 16.29 -19.03 2.54
N ARG A 233 16.80 -18.40 1.48
CA ARG A 233 16.84 -19.00 0.14
C ARG A 233 18.27 -19.33 -0.31
N LYS A 234 18.42 -20.49 -0.95
CA LYS A 234 19.66 -20.90 -1.63
C LYS A 234 19.83 -20.20 -2.98
N ASP A 235 18.76 -20.13 -3.77
CA ASP A 235 18.73 -19.37 -5.02
C ASP A 235 18.13 -17.98 -4.79
N ILE A 236 18.96 -16.97 -5.03
CA ILE A 236 18.64 -15.55 -4.86
C ILE A 236 18.68 -14.77 -6.18
N LYS A 237 18.85 -15.44 -7.34
CA LYS A 237 18.92 -14.76 -8.65
C LYS A 237 17.61 -14.03 -8.99
N ILE A 238 16.48 -14.74 -8.95
CA ILE A 238 15.16 -14.14 -9.20
C ILE A 238 14.80 -13.10 -8.12
N PRO A 239 14.95 -13.38 -6.82
CA PRO A 239 14.73 -12.36 -5.79
C PRO A 239 15.55 -11.09 -5.99
N LEU A 240 16.80 -11.20 -6.44
CA LEU A 240 17.63 -10.03 -6.70
C LEU A 240 17.08 -9.17 -7.85
N ILE A 241 16.76 -9.80 -8.99
CA ILE A 241 16.19 -9.08 -10.13
C ILE A 241 14.88 -8.40 -9.73
N VAL A 242 14.02 -9.12 -9.01
CA VAL A 242 12.75 -8.59 -8.52
C VAL A 242 12.97 -7.42 -7.57
N ALA A 243 13.87 -7.53 -6.59
CA ALA A 243 14.17 -6.46 -5.65
C ALA A 243 14.71 -5.20 -6.35
N ILE A 244 15.65 -5.34 -7.29
CA ILE A 244 16.20 -4.22 -8.06
C ILE A 244 15.07 -3.52 -8.85
N VAL A 245 14.33 -4.28 -9.66
CA VAL A 245 13.29 -3.71 -10.52
C VAL A 245 12.18 -3.07 -9.68
N PHE A 246 11.74 -3.74 -8.62
CA PHE A 246 10.69 -3.24 -7.74
C PHE A 246 11.11 -1.96 -7.00
N THR A 247 12.31 -1.94 -6.43
CA THR A 247 12.86 -0.76 -5.74
C THR A 247 13.00 0.42 -6.69
N VAL A 248 13.63 0.22 -7.85
CA VAL A 248 13.80 1.30 -8.86
C VAL A 248 12.45 1.83 -9.32
N ALA A 249 11.50 0.96 -9.66
CA ALA A 249 10.17 1.36 -10.08
C ALA A 249 9.41 2.14 -8.99
N THR A 250 9.52 1.72 -7.72
CA THR A 250 8.92 2.42 -6.58
C THR A 250 9.49 3.82 -6.41
N LEU A 251 10.83 3.96 -6.45
CA LEU A 251 11.51 5.24 -6.29
C LEU A 251 11.20 6.20 -7.44
N LEU A 252 11.21 5.70 -8.68
CA LEU A 252 10.87 6.51 -9.86
C LEU A 252 9.42 7.00 -9.80
N SER A 253 8.49 6.10 -9.48
CA SER A 253 7.08 6.45 -9.39
C SER A 253 6.81 7.45 -8.25
N ALA A 254 7.24 7.15 -7.01
CA ALA A 254 7.06 8.06 -5.87
C ALA A 254 7.78 9.40 -6.06
N GLY A 255 8.97 9.37 -6.66
CA GLY A 255 9.80 10.54 -6.95
C GLY A 255 9.24 11.47 -8.03
N SER A 256 8.36 10.95 -8.90
CA SER A 256 7.76 11.73 -10.01
C SER A 256 6.62 12.65 -9.57
N PHE A 257 6.06 12.46 -8.37
CA PHE A 257 4.98 13.30 -7.85
C PHE A 257 5.53 14.50 -7.07
N PRO A 258 4.88 15.68 -7.10
CA PRO A 258 5.29 16.83 -6.29
C PRO A 258 5.38 16.53 -4.79
N ARG A 259 4.48 15.68 -4.28
CA ARG A 259 4.53 15.09 -2.94
C ARG A 259 4.16 13.60 -3.06
N PRO A 260 4.97 12.68 -2.49
CA PRO A 260 6.14 12.95 -1.66
C PRO A 260 7.40 13.35 -2.45
N GLY A 261 7.52 12.97 -3.73
CA GLY A 261 8.64 13.37 -4.59
C GLY A 261 9.99 12.86 -4.08
N LEU A 262 11.05 13.64 -4.32
CA LEU A 262 12.42 13.28 -3.91
C LEU A 262 12.58 13.13 -2.39
N SER A 263 11.69 13.71 -1.58
CA SER A 263 11.70 13.50 -0.13
C SER A 263 11.44 12.04 0.26
N PHE A 264 10.70 11.28 -0.55
CA PHE A 264 10.55 9.84 -0.35
C PHE A 264 11.85 9.09 -0.67
N VAL A 265 12.50 9.46 -1.79
CA VAL A 265 13.71 8.80 -2.30
C VAL A 265 14.88 8.95 -1.32
N PHE A 266 15.08 10.17 -0.82
CA PHE A 266 16.16 10.48 0.13
C PHE A 266 15.74 10.35 1.60
N GLY A 267 14.46 10.08 1.87
CA GLY A 267 13.95 9.83 3.22
C GLY A 267 14.17 8.38 3.68
N LEU A 268 13.84 8.10 4.95
CA LEU A 268 13.93 6.75 5.52
C LEU A 268 13.28 5.66 4.65
N PRO A 269 12.08 5.85 4.06
CA PRO A 269 11.44 4.79 3.29
C PRO A 269 12.25 4.42 2.04
N GLY A 270 12.72 5.42 1.28
CA GLY A 270 13.55 5.19 0.11
C GLY A 270 14.90 4.58 0.47
N ILE A 271 15.57 5.11 1.49
CA ILE A 271 16.84 4.58 1.99
C ILE A 271 16.69 3.14 2.47
N ALA A 272 15.58 2.78 3.14
CA ALA A 272 15.34 1.42 3.59
C ALA A 272 15.22 0.45 2.40
N LEU A 273 14.46 0.80 1.35
CA LEU A 273 14.34 -0.04 0.14
C LEU A 273 15.67 -0.18 -0.59
N ILE A 274 16.40 0.93 -0.76
CA ILE A 274 17.74 0.95 -1.37
C ILE A 274 18.68 0.06 -0.56
N GLY A 275 18.70 0.23 0.77
CA GLY A 275 19.56 -0.50 1.68
C GLY A 275 19.33 -2.02 1.64
N GLY A 276 18.06 -2.45 1.70
CA GLY A 276 17.71 -3.87 1.57
C GLY A 276 18.11 -4.45 0.20
N THR A 277 17.99 -3.66 -0.87
CA THR A 277 18.42 -4.06 -2.22
C THR A 277 19.95 -4.15 -2.32
N ILE A 278 20.69 -3.18 -1.80
CA ILE A 278 22.15 -3.18 -1.76
C ILE A 278 22.66 -4.35 -0.93
N PHE A 279 22.04 -4.64 0.21
CA PHE A 279 22.40 -5.79 1.02
C PHE A 279 22.21 -7.10 0.24
N LEU A 280 21.10 -7.25 -0.48
CA LEU A 280 20.86 -8.43 -1.33
C LEU A 280 21.91 -8.57 -2.45
N ILE A 281 22.33 -7.45 -3.07
CA ILE A 281 23.43 -7.43 -4.06
C ILE A 281 24.75 -7.88 -3.41
N ALA A 282 25.12 -7.27 -2.28
CA ALA A 282 26.35 -7.57 -1.56
C ALA A 282 26.39 -9.03 -1.09
N SER A 283 25.26 -9.54 -0.60
CA SER A 283 25.10 -10.94 -0.21
C SER A 283 25.28 -11.90 -1.39
N LEU A 284 24.79 -11.56 -2.59
CA LEU A 284 25.05 -12.36 -3.79
C LEU A 284 26.54 -12.38 -4.16
N ILE A 285 27.22 -11.24 -4.10
CA ILE A 285 28.66 -11.17 -4.36
C ILE A 285 29.39 -12.04 -3.33
N LEU A 286 29.07 -11.88 -2.05
CA LEU A 286 29.66 -12.66 -0.97
C LEU A 286 29.43 -14.16 -1.13
N ARG A 287 28.26 -14.58 -1.63
CA ARG A 287 27.95 -15.98 -1.95
C ARG A 287 28.82 -16.55 -3.06
N ARG A 288 29.26 -15.72 -4.02
CA ARG A 288 30.19 -16.14 -5.09
C ARG A 288 31.63 -16.26 -4.59
N LEU A 289 32.01 -15.48 -3.58
CA LEU A 289 33.36 -15.47 -3.02
C LEU A 289 33.54 -16.48 -1.88
N SER A 290 32.46 -16.79 -1.14
CA SER A 290 32.50 -17.65 0.04
C SER A 290 32.16 -19.11 -0.31
N SER A 291 32.73 -20.05 0.44
CA SER A 291 32.28 -21.44 0.39
C SER A 291 30.89 -21.59 1.01
N SER A 292 30.12 -22.61 0.58
CA SER A 292 28.75 -22.84 1.07
C SER A 292 28.66 -22.96 2.59
N ASN A 293 29.68 -23.53 3.25
CA ASN A 293 29.72 -23.73 4.70
C ASN A 293 30.05 -22.44 5.47
N THR A 294 30.73 -21.47 4.84
CA THR A 294 31.11 -20.21 5.48
C THR A 294 30.18 -19.05 5.12
N PHE A 295 29.37 -19.21 4.08
CA PHE A 295 28.47 -18.17 3.57
C PHE A 295 27.56 -17.59 4.65
N ILE A 296 26.87 -18.42 5.44
CA ILE A 296 25.91 -17.94 6.45
C ILE A 296 26.62 -17.08 7.50
N ARG A 297 27.77 -17.53 8.01
CA ARG A 297 28.61 -16.77 8.94
C ARG A 297 29.03 -15.43 8.34
N ASN A 298 29.55 -15.45 7.12
CA ASN A 298 30.00 -14.23 6.45
C ASN A 298 28.82 -13.27 6.17
N ASN A 299 27.62 -13.80 5.89
CA ASN A 299 26.42 -12.99 5.67
C ASN A 299 25.92 -12.32 6.96
N TRP A 300 26.08 -12.99 8.12
CA TRP A 300 25.86 -12.36 9.43
C TRP A 300 26.88 -11.24 9.71
N ILE A 301 28.15 -11.43 9.35
CA ILE A 301 29.18 -10.37 9.46
C ILE A 301 28.80 -9.18 8.57
N LEU A 302 28.38 -9.44 7.32
CA LEU A 302 27.91 -8.39 6.41
C LEU A 302 26.72 -7.61 6.99
N LEU A 303 25.77 -8.30 7.64
CA LEU A 303 24.65 -7.66 8.30
C LEU A 303 25.12 -6.75 9.45
N GLY A 304 26.07 -7.23 10.26
CA GLY A 304 26.70 -6.44 11.33
C GLY A 304 27.38 -5.18 10.81
N VAL A 305 28.11 -5.29 9.69
CA VAL A 305 28.73 -4.13 9.02
C VAL A 305 27.67 -3.14 8.51
N PHE A 306 26.59 -3.63 7.91
CA PHE A 306 25.49 -2.79 7.42
C PHE A 306 24.83 -2.00 8.57
N PHE A 307 24.62 -2.66 9.71
CA PHE A 307 24.08 -2.01 10.90
C PHE A 307 25.04 -0.98 11.50
N ALA A 308 26.34 -1.30 11.58
CA ALA A 308 27.37 -0.39 12.07
C ALA A 308 27.49 0.88 11.19
N ILE A 309 27.43 0.75 9.86
CA ILE A 309 27.41 1.88 8.94
C ILE A 309 26.15 2.72 9.14
N SER A 310 24.98 2.08 9.22
CA SER A 310 23.71 2.77 9.43
C SER A 310 23.71 3.57 10.74
N LEU A 311 24.23 2.97 11.81
CA LEU A 311 24.39 3.63 13.11
C LEU A 311 25.40 4.79 13.05
N GLY A 312 26.52 4.61 12.35
CA GLY A 312 27.52 5.66 12.14
C GLY A 312 26.95 6.88 11.41
N ILE A 313 26.13 6.66 10.38
CA ILE A 313 25.42 7.74 9.66
C ILE A 313 24.49 8.50 10.60
N ILE A 314 23.70 7.78 11.42
CA ILE A 314 22.78 8.41 12.39
C ILE A 314 23.56 9.26 13.41
N ILE A 315 24.63 8.71 13.99
CA ILE A 315 25.46 9.42 14.99
C ILE A 315 26.15 10.65 14.38
N SER A 316 26.56 10.59 13.12
CA SER A 316 27.23 11.72 12.44
C SER A 316 26.34 12.95 12.24
N GLY A 317 25.03 12.85 12.48
CA GLY A 317 24.08 13.95 12.28
C GLY A 317 23.83 14.31 10.81
N THR A 318 24.40 13.56 9.86
CA THR A 318 24.22 13.76 8.41
C THR A 318 22.84 13.34 7.91
N PHE A 319 22.07 12.65 8.76
CA PHE A 319 20.76 12.11 8.44
C PHE A 319 19.64 13.15 8.65
N ILE A 320 18.84 13.40 7.61
CA ILE A 320 17.63 14.23 7.71
C ILE A 320 16.55 13.45 8.44
N GLY A 321 16.24 13.85 9.68
CA GLY A 321 15.21 13.24 10.51
C GLY A 321 13.85 13.14 9.82
N SER A 322 13.12 12.06 10.12
CA SER A 322 11.73 11.93 9.66
C SER A 322 10.83 12.97 10.30
N SER A 323 9.71 13.30 9.64
CA SER A 323 8.77 14.28 10.19
C SER A 323 8.26 13.86 11.57
N PHE A 324 7.92 14.83 12.41
CA PHE A 324 7.44 14.62 13.78
C PHE A 324 6.38 13.53 13.90
N ARG A 325 5.42 13.45 12.96
CA ARG A 325 4.35 12.43 13.00
C ARG A 325 4.87 10.99 12.94
N TYR A 326 5.91 10.73 12.16
CA TYR A 326 6.54 9.41 12.07
C TYR A 326 7.36 9.10 13.32
N LEU A 327 8.06 10.09 13.86
CA LEU A 327 8.80 9.94 15.11
C LEU A 327 7.85 9.70 16.28
N ASN A 328 6.71 10.39 16.31
CA ASN A 328 5.69 10.23 17.35
C ASN A 328 5.04 8.84 17.32
N ALA A 329 4.87 8.24 16.14
CA ALA A 329 4.41 6.86 16.02
C ALA A 329 5.41 5.84 16.61
N VAL A 330 6.71 6.14 16.60
CA VAL A 330 7.75 5.30 17.22
C VAL A 330 7.92 5.62 18.70
N ASN A 331 7.82 6.89 19.08
CA ASN A 331 7.94 7.39 20.43
C ASN A 331 6.71 8.25 20.79
N PRO A 332 5.66 7.66 21.40
CA PRO A 332 4.40 8.36 21.66
C PRO A 332 4.52 9.48 22.70
N PHE A 333 5.60 9.50 23.48
CA PHE A 333 5.90 10.57 24.44
C PHE A 333 6.27 11.89 23.77
N LEU A 334 6.50 11.91 22.45
CA LEU A 334 6.73 13.15 21.72
C LEU A 334 5.46 13.99 21.57
N SER A 335 4.26 13.39 21.64
CA SER A 335 2.97 14.07 21.42
C SER A 335 2.81 15.35 22.25
N SER A 336 3.22 15.32 23.52
CA SER A 336 3.14 16.46 24.45
C SER A 336 4.05 17.63 24.09
N GLN A 337 4.98 17.45 23.15
CA GLN A 337 5.87 18.50 22.66
C GLN A 337 5.24 19.32 21.52
N ASN A 338 4.13 18.87 20.93
CA ASN A 338 3.43 19.59 19.86
C ASN A 338 1.91 19.62 20.09
N PRO A 339 1.39 20.73 20.65
CA PRO A 339 -0.04 20.88 20.96
C PRO A 339 -0.97 20.72 19.75
N LEU A 340 -0.50 21.00 18.52
CA LEU A 340 -1.30 20.83 17.30
C LEU A 340 -1.44 19.35 16.91
N VAL A 341 -0.51 18.50 17.32
CA VAL A 341 -0.61 17.04 17.11
C VAL A 341 -1.43 16.43 18.24
N GLU A 342 -1.23 16.88 19.48
CA GLU A 342 -2.00 16.40 20.63
C GLU A 342 -3.50 16.73 20.53
N SER A 343 -3.88 17.84 19.88
CA SER A 343 -5.28 18.26 19.75
C SER A 343 -6.11 17.41 18.77
N VAL A 344 -5.49 16.57 17.95
CA VAL A 344 -6.19 15.72 16.98
C VAL A 344 -6.57 14.40 17.63
N ALA A 345 -7.88 14.11 17.68
CA ALA A 345 -8.39 12.90 18.35
C ALA A 345 -7.80 11.58 17.81
N GLU A 346 -7.43 11.54 16.53
CA GLU A 346 -6.83 10.36 15.90
C GLU A 346 -5.39 10.05 16.39
N HIS A 347 -4.78 10.95 17.16
CA HIS A 347 -3.43 10.77 17.71
C HIS A 347 -3.43 10.23 19.14
N PHE A 348 -4.60 9.99 19.75
CA PHE A 348 -4.68 9.33 21.05
C PHE A 348 -4.32 7.84 20.96
N THR A 349 -3.72 7.32 22.03
CA THR A 349 -3.42 5.91 22.18
C THR A 349 -4.72 5.11 22.30
N PRO A 350 -4.98 4.11 21.43
CA PRO A 350 -6.18 3.29 21.50
C PRO A 350 -6.24 2.50 22.80
N THR A 351 -7.43 2.40 23.38
CA THR A 351 -7.70 1.56 24.54
C THR A 351 -7.94 0.10 24.11
N VAL A 352 -7.94 -0.82 25.08
CA VAL A 352 -8.30 -2.23 24.81
C VAL A 352 -9.73 -2.35 24.29
N VAL A 353 -10.64 -1.46 24.72
CA VAL A 353 -12.02 -1.43 24.23
C VAL A 353 -12.07 -1.06 22.75
N ASP A 354 -11.25 -0.10 22.33
CA ASP A 354 -11.15 0.28 20.91
C ASP A 354 -10.65 -0.89 20.07
N TYR A 355 -9.59 -1.59 20.53
CA TYR A 355 -9.09 -2.78 19.86
C TYR A 355 -10.16 -3.88 19.75
N PHE A 356 -10.92 -4.14 20.82
CA PHE A 356 -11.97 -5.15 20.80
C PHE A 356 -13.13 -4.76 19.86
N THR A 357 -13.45 -3.47 19.80
CA THR A 357 -14.51 -2.93 18.93
C THR A 357 -14.10 -3.03 17.46
N ASP A 358 -12.85 -2.68 17.15
CA ASP A 358 -12.36 -2.59 15.77
C ASP A 358 -11.95 -3.93 15.16
N TYR A 359 -11.48 -4.87 15.98
CA TYR A 359 -10.94 -6.14 15.51
C TYR A 359 -11.73 -7.34 16.01
N SER A 360 -12.38 -7.26 17.18
CA SER A 360 -13.25 -8.31 17.73
C SER A 360 -12.62 -9.72 17.59
N ILE A 361 -13.33 -10.67 16.98
CA ILE A 361 -12.89 -12.04 16.70
C ILE A 361 -11.56 -12.12 15.92
N LEU A 362 -11.18 -11.08 15.17
CA LEU A 362 -9.91 -11.05 14.44
C LEU A 362 -8.70 -11.04 15.38
N LEU A 363 -8.85 -10.52 16.61
CA LEU A 363 -7.78 -10.55 17.62
C LEU A 363 -7.35 -11.97 17.95
N MET A 364 -8.27 -12.94 17.95
CA MET A 364 -7.93 -14.34 18.22
C MET A 364 -7.09 -14.98 17.12
N PHE A 365 -7.07 -14.39 15.93
CA PHE A 365 -6.28 -14.83 14.79
C PHE A 365 -4.99 -14.01 14.60
N ALA A 366 -4.75 -13.00 15.44
CA ALA A 366 -3.50 -12.25 15.50
C ALA A 366 -2.51 -13.02 16.38
N GLY A 367 -1.86 -14.03 15.80
CA GLY A 367 -0.83 -14.86 16.45
C GLY A 367 0.57 -14.53 15.98
#